data_AF-X1Q4B8-F1
#
_entry.id   AF-X1Q4B8-F1
#
_cell.length_a   1.000
_cell.length_b   1.000
_cell.length_c   1.000
_cell.angle_alpha   90.00
_cell.angle_beta   90.00
_cell.angle_gamma   90.00
#
_symmetry.space_group_name_H-M   'P 1'
#
loop_
_entity.id
_entity.type
_entity.pdbx_description
1 polymer ?
#
loop_
_entity_poly.entity_id
_entity_poly.type
_entity_poly.pdbx_seq_one_letter_code
_entity_poly.pdbx_strand_id
1 'polypeptide(L)'
;MALPLQQKKKDKRRNIDPRHSFYGPLDVTLLSEKHWAYLQRRYHAGPRELQVAKLTCRGLTNEDIAHELKMKTGTVKTHLRNIFNKTRS
;
A
#
# COMPACT_ATOMS: atom_id res chain seq x y z
N MET A 1 23.93 -6.74 -38.35
CA MET A 1 22.72 -7.56 -38.10
C MET A 1 22.22 -7.24 -36.70
N ALA A 2 21.15 -6.44 -36.58
CA ALA A 2 20.60 -6.03 -35.28
C ALA A 2 19.45 -6.97 -34.89
N LEU A 3 19.52 -7.54 -33.69
CA LEU A 3 18.44 -8.36 -33.14
C LEU A 3 17.22 -7.47 -32.84
N PRO A 4 15.99 -7.88 -33.20
CA PRO A 4 14.80 -7.09 -32.92
C PRO A 4 14.53 -7.03 -31.41
N LEU A 5 14.34 -5.80 -30.92
CA LEU A 5 13.92 -5.53 -29.55
C LEU A 5 12.56 -6.19 -29.30
N GLN A 6 12.56 -7.31 -28.59
CA GLN A 6 11.33 -7.92 -28.08
C GLN A 6 10.66 -6.91 -27.13
N GLN A 7 9.55 -6.33 -27.59
CA GLN A 7 8.67 -5.51 -26.78
C GLN A 7 8.17 -6.36 -25.61
N LYS A 8 8.67 -6.09 -24.39
CA LYS A 8 8.13 -6.65 -23.15
C LYS A 8 6.64 -6.34 -23.10
N LYS A 9 5.81 -7.36 -23.34
CA LYS A 9 4.37 -7.31 -23.07
C LYS A 9 4.20 -6.83 -21.63
N LYS A 10 3.62 -5.63 -21.46
CA LYS A 10 3.25 -5.10 -20.14
C LYS A 10 2.48 -6.19 -19.41
N ASP A 11 3.06 -6.70 -18.33
CA ASP A 11 2.44 -7.76 -17.54
C ASP A 11 1.11 -7.21 -17.01
N LYS A 12 0.01 -7.66 -17.62
CA LYS A 12 -1.37 -7.34 -17.26
C LYS A 12 -1.74 -8.06 -15.96
N ARG A 13 -0.92 -7.96 -14.91
CA ARG A 13 -1.34 -8.32 -13.55
C ARG A 13 -2.31 -7.27 -13.05
N ARG A 14 -3.51 -7.38 -13.64
CA ARG A 14 -4.84 -7.18 -13.11
C ARG A 14 -4.91 -5.99 -12.17
N ASN A 15 -5.41 -4.89 -12.72
CA ASN A 15 -6.29 -4.01 -11.97
C ASN A 15 -7.50 -4.87 -11.55
N ILE A 16 -7.34 -5.62 -10.45
CA ILE A 16 -8.44 -6.36 -9.84
C ILE A 16 -9.24 -5.25 -9.18
N ASP A 17 -10.34 -4.86 -9.82
CA ASP A 17 -11.35 -4.05 -9.15
C ASP A 17 -11.66 -4.76 -7.83
N PRO A 18 -11.47 -4.11 -6.66
CA PRO A 18 -11.69 -4.75 -5.35
C PRO A 18 -13.11 -5.33 -5.21
N ARG A 19 -14.06 -4.88 -6.04
CA ARG A 19 -15.44 -5.40 -6.11
C ARG A 19 -15.57 -6.72 -6.89
N HIS A 20 -14.53 -7.16 -7.58
CA HIS A 20 -14.48 -8.39 -8.41
C HIS A 20 -13.55 -9.49 -7.88
N SER A 21 -12.97 -9.32 -6.69
CA SER A 21 -12.34 -10.45 -6.02
C SER A 21 -13.43 -11.40 -5.51
N PHE A 22 -13.37 -12.68 -5.89
CA PHE A 22 -14.29 -13.74 -5.43
C PHE A 22 -14.37 -13.81 -3.89
N TYR A 23 -13.28 -13.44 -3.24
CA TYR A 23 -13.24 -13.11 -1.83
C TYR A 23 -13.29 -11.59 -1.78
N GLY A 24 -14.41 -10.97 -1.38
CA GLY A 24 -14.49 -9.52 -1.21
C GLY A 24 -13.31 -8.98 -0.38
N PRO A 25 -13.12 -7.64 -0.30
CA PRO A 25 -12.04 -7.07 0.51
C PRO A 25 -12.03 -7.78 1.86
N LEU A 26 -10.95 -8.49 2.15
CA LEU A 26 -10.84 -9.34 3.32
C LEU A 26 -11.07 -8.43 4.54
N ASP A 27 -12.28 -8.45 5.12
CA ASP A 27 -12.61 -7.72 6.35
C ASP A 27 -12.03 -8.44 7.57
N VAL A 28 -10.83 -9.01 7.39
CA VAL A 28 -10.00 -9.49 8.48
C VAL A 28 -9.09 -8.34 8.86
N THR A 29 -9.30 -7.83 10.06
CA THR A 29 -8.41 -6.87 10.66
C THR A 29 -7.07 -7.55 10.93
N LEU A 30 -6.09 -7.37 10.03
CA LEU A 30 -4.74 -7.94 10.16
C LEU A 30 -4.06 -7.54 11.49
N LEU A 31 -4.38 -6.34 11.99
CA LEU A 31 -3.75 -5.75 13.16
C LEU A 31 -4.81 -5.03 14.02
N SER A 32 -4.88 -5.40 15.30
CA SER A 32 -5.72 -4.71 16.30
C SER A 32 -5.17 -3.32 16.65
N GLU A 33 -5.97 -2.47 17.31
CA GLU A 33 -5.51 -1.16 17.79
C GLU A 33 -4.29 -1.25 18.74
N LYS A 34 -4.18 -2.35 19.52
CA LYS A 34 -2.99 -2.59 20.35
C LYS A 34 -1.73 -2.79 19.50
N HIS A 35 -1.84 -3.50 18.37
CA HIS A 35 -0.73 -3.69 17.44
C HIS A 35 -0.34 -2.38 16.78
N TRP A 36 -1.31 -1.56 16.38
CA TRP A 36 -1.04 -0.24 15.79
C TRP A 36 -0.31 0.70 16.77
N ALA A 37 -0.73 0.74 18.03
CA ALA A 37 -0.05 1.50 19.07
C ALA A 37 1.39 1.01 19.30
N TYR A 38 1.60 -0.32 19.29
CA TYR A 38 2.95 -0.89 19.38
C TYR A 38 3.83 -0.47 18.20
N LEU A 39 3.35 -0.59 16.96
CA LEU A 39 4.09 -0.22 15.76
C LEU A 39 4.42 1.27 15.74
N GLN A 40 3.46 2.12 16.12
CA GLN A 40 3.66 3.56 16.22
C GLN A 40 4.82 3.90 17.16
N ARG A 41 4.85 3.28 18.35
CA ARG A 41 5.90 3.50 19.34
C ARG A 41 7.25 2.88 18.93
N ARG A 42 7.25 1.65 18.44
CA ARG A 42 8.47 0.88 18.12
C ARG A 42 9.25 1.45 16.94
N TYR A 43 8.53 2.00 15.96
CA TYR A 43 9.11 2.50 14.71
C TYR A 43 9.00 4.02 14.56
N HIS A 44 8.50 4.72 15.57
CA HIS A 44 8.22 6.16 15.51
C HIS A 44 7.42 6.53 14.24
N ALA A 45 6.39 5.72 13.94
CA ALA A 45 5.54 5.97 12.79
C ALA A 45 4.67 7.20 13.08
N GLY A 46 4.69 8.19 12.18
CA GLY A 46 3.85 9.37 12.33
C GLY A 46 2.36 9.04 12.14
N PRO A 47 1.43 9.91 12.58
CA PRO A 47 -0.01 9.68 12.41
C PRO A 47 -0.40 9.41 10.96
N ARG A 48 0.24 10.12 10.02
CA ARG A 48 -0.03 9.96 8.58
C ARG A 48 0.51 8.65 8.01
N GLU A 49 1.67 8.22 8.49
CA GLU A 49 2.25 6.92 8.12
C GLU A 49 1.36 5.78 8.64
N LEU A 50 0.83 5.92 9.86
CA LEU A 50 -0.10 4.94 10.43
C LEU A 50 -1.41 4.85 9.62
N GLN A 51 -1.99 5.98 9.19
CA GLN A 51 -3.16 5.99 8.33
C GLN A 51 -2.90 5.27 7.01
N VAL A 52 -1.78 5.58 6.34
CA VAL A 52 -1.37 4.92 5.10
C VAL A 52 -1.18 3.41 5.32
N ALA A 53 -0.52 3.01 6.41
CA ALA A 53 -0.32 1.60 6.75
C ALA A 53 -1.66 0.86 6.98
N LYS A 54 -2.60 1.46 7.72
CA LYS A 54 -3.94 0.89 7.96
C LYS A 54 -4.68 0.62 6.65
N LEU A 55 -4.70 1.60 5.73
CA LEU A 55 -5.38 1.45 4.43
C LEU A 55 -4.66 0.46 3.50
N THR A 56 -3.32 0.43 3.54
CA THR A 56 -2.53 -0.56 2.80
C THR A 56 -2.84 -1.98 3.28
N CYS A 57 -2.94 -2.19 4.60
CA CYS A 57 -3.31 -3.48 5.18
C CYS A 57 -4.75 -3.90 4.87
N ARG A 58 -5.64 -2.96 4.55
CA ARG A 58 -7.00 -3.24 4.02
C ARG A 58 -7.00 -3.59 2.54
N GLY A 59 -5.85 -3.54 1.87
CA GLY A 59 -5.70 -3.89 0.46
C GLY A 59 -5.96 -2.75 -0.53
N LEU A 60 -6.04 -1.50 -0.08
CA LEU A 60 -6.25 -0.36 -0.97
C LEU A 60 -5.01 -0.06 -1.81
N THR A 61 -5.22 0.39 -3.07
CA THR A 61 -4.13 0.84 -3.93
C THR A 61 -3.63 2.23 -3.51
N ASN A 62 -2.44 2.61 -4.00
CA ASN A 62 -1.91 3.96 -3.74
C ASN A 62 -2.85 5.07 -4.23
N GLU A 63 -3.62 4.81 -5.29
CA GLU A 63 -4.58 5.75 -5.87
C GLU A 63 -5.82 5.88 -4.98
N ASP A 64 -6.34 4.75 -4.48
CA ASP A 64 -7.45 4.73 -3.52
C ASP A 64 -7.07 5.44 -2.21
N ILE A 65 -5.88 5.15 -1.68
CA ILE A 65 -5.35 5.79 -0.47
C ILE A 65 -5.19 7.30 -0.68
N ALA A 66 -4.68 7.71 -1.84
CA ALA A 66 -4.53 9.11 -2.19
C ALA A 66 -5.89 9.83 -2.23
N HIS A 67 -6.90 9.18 -2.81
CA HIS A 67 -8.27 9.69 -2.88
C HIS A 67 -8.92 9.77 -1.48
N GLU A 68 -8.88 8.68 -0.71
CA GLU A 68 -9.48 8.61 0.64
C GLU A 68 -8.86 9.63 1.59
N LEU A 69 -7.55 9.80 1.53
CA LEU A 69 -6.80 10.69 2.40
C LEU A 69 -6.61 12.10 1.82
N LYS A 70 -7.20 12.42 0.66
CA LYS A 70 -7.13 13.71 -0.04
C LYS A 70 -5.69 14.23 -0.22
N MET A 71 -4.80 13.38 -0.73
CA MET A 71 -3.40 13.74 -0.99
C MET A 71 -2.91 13.23 -2.35
N LYS A 72 -1.72 13.66 -2.77
CA LYS A 72 -1.12 13.18 -4.03
C LYS A 72 -0.62 11.74 -3.88
N THR A 73 -0.75 10.94 -4.93
CA THR A 73 -0.23 9.56 -5.01
C THR A 73 1.29 9.50 -4.74
N GLY A 74 2.04 10.53 -5.15
CA GLY A 74 3.47 10.65 -4.83
C GLY A 74 3.77 10.80 -3.34
N THR A 75 2.88 11.47 -2.60
CA THR A 75 2.96 11.60 -1.14
C THR A 75 2.69 10.25 -0.45
N VAL A 76 1.72 9.48 -0.94
CA VAL A 76 1.46 8.11 -0.46
C VAL A 76 2.71 7.23 -0.61
N LYS A 77 3.33 7.24 -1.79
CA LYS A 77 4.57 6.49 -2.05
C LYS A 77 5.71 6.91 -1.10
N THR A 78 5.80 8.20 -0.78
CA THR A 78 6.79 8.72 0.17
C THR A 78 6.56 8.18 1.58
N HIS A 79 5.30 8.19 2.06
CA HIS A 79 4.96 7.60 3.36
C HIS A 79 5.27 6.10 3.40
N LEU A 80 4.90 5.34 2.36
CA LEU A 80 5.21 3.91 2.27
C LEU A 80 6.71 3.65 2.31
N ARG A 81 7.51 4.41 1.55
CA ARG A 81 8.98 4.29 1.58
C ARG A 81 9.52 4.50 3.00
N ASN A 82 9.05 5.52 3.71
CA ASN A 82 9.49 5.78 5.08
C ASN A 82 9.08 4.64 6.04
N ILE A 83 7.87 4.10 5.90
CA ILE A 83 7.40 2.96 6.71
C ILE A 83 8.29 1.73 6.47
N PHE A 84 8.59 1.39 5.21
CA PHE A 84 9.46 0.26 4.89
C PHE A 84 10.89 0.44 5.40
N ASN A 85 11.43 1.66 5.32
CA ASN A 85 12.74 1.97 5.86
C ASN A 85 12.80 1.81 7.38
N LYS A 86 11.73 2.20 8.09
CA LYS A 86 11.63 2.06 9.55
C LYS A 86 11.46 0.62 10.00
N THR A 87 10.74 -0.22 9.24
CA THR A 87 10.39 -1.59 9.65
C THR A 87 11.46 -2.63 9.32
N ARG A 88 12.38 -2.31 8.39
CA ARG A 88 13.46 -3.22 7.98
C ARG A 88 14.69 -3.18 8.90
N SER A 89 14.73 -2.29 9.90
CA SER A 89 15.85 -2.12 10.85
C SER A 89 15.77 -3.07 12.04
#